data_AF-F9GQ95-F1
#
_entry.id   AF-F9GQ95-F1
#
_cell.length_a   1.000
_cell.length_b   1.000
_cell.length_c   1.000
_cell.angle_alpha   90.00
_cell.angle_beta   90.00
_cell.angle_gamma   90.00
#
_symmetry.space_group_name_H-M   'P 1'
#
loop_
_entity.id
_entity.type
_entity.pdbx_description
1 polymer ?
#
loop_
_entity_poly.entity_id
_entity_poly.type
_entity_poly.pdbx_seq_one_letter_code
_entity_poly.pdbx_strand_id
1 'polypeptide(L)'
;MYRIGFIDDDQDSYEDYRVRLARKDIELLYPNGITEMPEMIEWLLSNGIKCFIIDYKLNNKFKFLGTELIAYINAKVPDLPCLILTNYPEESIRENLVIINLIEDRNVLAADDIEEFVKKIKQAVDVFENRLRKYHIDYEELLKAKKNGSISAIEEEQFIDLYKLLRAYGEVDDLPIQLLSSEVNQKIDEILGRVNILVEKVENR
;
A
#
# COMPACT_ATOMS: atom_id res chain seq x y z
N MET A 1 -11.11 1.54 -14.21
CA MET A 1 -11.05 0.07 -14.05
C MET A 1 -10.27 -0.18 -12.76
N TYR A 2 -10.84 -0.92 -11.83
CA TYR A 2 -10.26 -1.19 -10.51
C TYR A 2 -9.26 -2.34 -10.61
N ARG A 3 -8.01 -2.14 -10.16
CA ARG A 3 -6.96 -3.18 -10.18
C ARG A 3 -6.81 -3.85 -8.83
N ILE A 4 -6.97 -5.17 -8.81
CA ILE A 4 -7.13 -5.94 -7.59
C ILE A 4 -6.29 -7.20 -7.69
N GLY A 5 -5.55 -7.51 -6.64
CA GLY A 5 -4.82 -8.76 -6.58
C GLY A 5 -5.73 -9.89 -6.09
N PHE A 6 -5.42 -11.10 -6.50
CA PHE A 6 -6.02 -12.32 -5.98
C PHE A 6 -4.97 -13.37 -5.76
N ILE A 7 -5.04 -14.07 -4.63
CA ILE A 7 -4.16 -15.20 -4.33
C ILE A 7 -4.99 -16.33 -3.73
N ASP A 8 -4.72 -17.53 -4.25
CA ASP A 8 -5.41 -18.77 -3.91
C ASP A 8 -4.43 -19.91 -4.15
N ASP A 9 -4.47 -20.97 -3.35
CA ASP A 9 -3.65 -22.15 -3.58
C ASP A 9 -4.15 -22.96 -4.79
N ASP A 10 -5.45 -22.89 -5.06
CA ASP A 10 -6.11 -23.46 -6.23
C ASP A 10 -6.33 -22.40 -7.33
N GLN A 11 -5.71 -22.63 -8.49
CA GLN A 11 -5.85 -21.73 -9.65
C GLN A 11 -7.05 -22.06 -10.52
N ASP A 12 -7.74 -23.19 -10.31
CA ASP A 12 -8.80 -23.66 -11.21
C ASP A 12 -9.98 -22.67 -11.26
N SER A 13 -10.23 -21.93 -10.17
CA SER A 13 -11.30 -20.94 -10.07
C SER A 13 -10.89 -19.52 -10.51
N TYR A 14 -9.59 -19.25 -10.66
CA TYR A 14 -9.09 -17.89 -10.94
C TYR A 14 -9.63 -17.33 -12.25
N GLU A 15 -9.62 -18.13 -13.33
CA GLU A 15 -10.00 -17.66 -14.65
C GLU A 15 -11.49 -17.30 -14.73
N ASP A 16 -12.36 -18.07 -14.06
CA ASP A 16 -13.78 -17.75 -13.95
C ASP A 16 -14.00 -16.42 -13.21
N TYR A 17 -13.35 -16.25 -12.05
CA TYR A 17 -13.44 -15.03 -11.27
C TYR A 17 -12.91 -13.82 -12.04
N ARG A 18 -11.80 -13.99 -12.78
CA ARG A 18 -11.20 -12.95 -13.62
C ARG A 18 -12.19 -12.49 -14.70
N VAL A 19 -12.79 -13.41 -15.44
CA VAL A 19 -13.78 -13.09 -16.49
C VAL A 19 -15.02 -12.43 -15.89
N ARG A 20 -15.49 -12.95 -14.76
CA ARG A 20 -16.70 -12.46 -14.09
C ARG A 20 -16.54 -11.04 -13.56
N LEU A 21 -15.42 -10.75 -12.90
CA LEU A 21 -15.10 -9.43 -12.35
C LEU A 21 -14.73 -8.41 -13.44
N ALA A 22 -14.11 -8.86 -14.55
CA ALA A 22 -13.83 -7.99 -15.70
C ALA A 22 -15.11 -7.36 -16.28
N ARG A 23 -16.23 -8.09 -16.28
CA ARG A 23 -17.55 -7.56 -16.69
C ARG A 23 -18.09 -6.47 -15.76
N LYS A 24 -17.45 -6.23 -14.62
CA LYS A 24 -17.81 -5.25 -13.60
C LYS A 24 -16.75 -4.16 -13.44
N ASP A 25 -15.89 -3.96 -14.44
CA ASP A 25 -14.77 -3.00 -14.45
C ASP A 25 -13.70 -3.27 -13.37
N ILE A 26 -13.52 -4.54 -13.00
CA ILE A 26 -12.47 -4.99 -12.07
C ILE A 26 -11.48 -5.88 -12.83
N GLU A 27 -10.21 -5.47 -12.85
CA GLU A 27 -9.08 -6.24 -13.35
C GLU A 27 -8.48 -7.05 -12.20
N LEU A 28 -8.61 -8.39 -12.30
CA LEU A 28 -8.09 -9.32 -11.31
C LEU A 28 -6.69 -9.83 -11.72
N LEU A 29 -5.67 -9.49 -10.96
CA LEU A 29 -4.28 -9.88 -11.19
C LEU A 29 -3.86 -10.99 -10.22
N TYR A 30 -3.07 -11.94 -10.70
CA TYR A 30 -2.56 -13.06 -9.89
C TYR A 30 -1.03 -13.01 -9.79
N PRO A 31 -0.44 -13.19 -8.59
CA PRO A 31 1.00 -13.17 -8.37
C PRO A 31 1.65 -14.50 -8.81
N ASN A 32 1.76 -14.72 -10.13
CA ASN A 32 2.27 -15.97 -10.70
C ASN A 32 3.72 -16.25 -10.26
N GLY A 33 3.92 -17.42 -9.64
CA GLY A 33 5.25 -17.91 -9.25
C GLY A 33 5.85 -17.26 -8.00
N ILE A 34 5.12 -16.35 -7.35
CA ILE A 34 5.55 -15.70 -6.10
C ILE A 34 5.02 -16.50 -4.93
N THR A 35 5.90 -16.96 -4.03
CA THR A 35 5.51 -17.75 -2.85
C THR A 35 5.96 -17.14 -1.53
N GLU A 36 6.77 -16.09 -1.58
CA GLU A 36 7.36 -15.45 -0.41
C GLU A 36 6.68 -14.11 -0.13
N MET A 37 6.41 -13.82 1.16
CA MET A 37 5.70 -12.59 1.54
C MET A 37 6.40 -11.28 1.11
N PRO A 38 7.75 -11.13 1.18
CA PRO A 38 8.41 -9.91 0.72
C PRO A 38 8.19 -9.63 -0.76
N GLU A 39 8.32 -10.66 -1.61
CA GLU A 39 8.08 -10.57 -3.05
C GLU A 39 6.61 -10.23 -3.36
N MET A 40 5.68 -10.70 -2.51
CA MET A 40 4.26 -10.33 -2.62
C MET A 40 4.07 -8.81 -2.47
N ILE A 41 4.77 -8.17 -1.53
CA ILE A 41 4.69 -6.71 -1.34
C ILE A 41 5.21 -5.98 -2.57
N GLU A 42 6.37 -6.39 -3.10
CA GLU A 42 6.94 -5.79 -4.31
C GLU A 42 5.98 -5.91 -5.49
N TRP A 43 5.33 -7.07 -5.64
CA TRP A 43 4.34 -7.30 -6.69
C TRP A 43 3.08 -6.44 -6.53
N LEU A 44 2.55 -6.30 -5.30
CA LEU A 44 1.41 -5.45 -5.02
C LEU A 44 1.69 -4.00 -5.42
N LEU A 45 2.85 -3.47 -5.02
CA LEU A 45 3.27 -2.10 -5.32
C LEU A 45 3.52 -1.90 -6.82
N SER A 46 4.27 -2.80 -7.46
CA SER A 46 4.63 -2.68 -8.88
C SER A 46 3.44 -2.75 -9.83
N ASN A 47 2.38 -3.48 -9.45
CA ASN A 47 1.16 -3.59 -10.24
C ASN A 47 0.10 -2.53 -9.87
N GLY A 48 0.40 -1.66 -8.88
CA GLY A 48 -0.54 -0.65 -8.40
C GLY A 48 -1.80 -1.26 -7.82
N ILE A 49 -1.68 -2.39 -7.11
CA ILE A 49 -2.82 -3.07 -6.47
C ILE A 49 -3.35 -2.21 -5.33
N LYS A 50 -4.66 -1.93 -5.33
CA LYS A 50 -5.31 -1.09 -4.32
C LYS A 50 -6.32 -1.85 -3.45
N CYS A 51 -6.51 -3.13 -3.71
CA CYS A 51 -7.22 -4.08 -2.86
C CYS A 51 -6.71 -5.49 -3.15
N PHE A 52 -6.64 -6.36 -2.14
CA PHE A 52 -6.13 -7.72 -2.29
C PHE A 52 -7.09 -8.75 -1.71
N ILE A 53 -7.48 -9.73 -2.53
CA ILE A 53 -8.33 -10.86 -2.11
C ILE A 53 -7.44 -12.07 -1.89
N ILE A 54 -7.57 -12.71 -0.74
CA ILE A 54 -6.66 -13.76 -0.27
C ILE A 54 -7.48 -14.96 0.20
N ASP A 55 -7.17 -16.16 -0.29
CA ASP A 55 -7.70 -17.37 0.33
C ASP A 55 -7.09 -17.59 1.72
N TYR A 56 -7.88 -18.10 2.65
CA TYR A 56 -7.41 -18.37 4.01
C TYR A 56 -6.38 -19.51 4.05
N LYS A 57 -6.63 -20.63 3.37
CA LYS A 57 -5.82 -21.85 3.40
C LYS A 57 -4.85 -21.89 2.22
N LEU A 58 -3.82 -21.07 2.29
CA LEU A 58 -2.75 -21.05 1.29
C LEU A 58 -1.70 -22.19 1.46
N ASN A 59 -1.88 -23.06 2.45
CA ASN A 59 -0.86 -23.96 2.99
C ASN A 59 -0.35 -25.06 2.03
N ASN A 60 -0.99 -25.31 0.89
CA ASN A 60 -0.49 -26.28 -0.10
C ASN A 60 0.68 -25.74 -0.93
N LYS A 61 0.64 -24.46 -1.31
CA LYS A 61 1.69 -23.80 -2.12
C LYS A 61 2.51 -22.80 -1.31
N PHE A 62 1.94 -22.22 -0.27
CA PHE A 62 2.54 -21.18 0.55
C PHE A 62 2.82 -21.70 1.95
N LYS A 63 3.84 -21.15 2.61
CA LYS A 63 4.24 -21.58 3.97
C LYS A 63 3.56 -20.76 5.08
N PHE A 64 2.45 -20.11 4.76
CA PHE A 64 1.73 -19.21 5.64
C PHE A 64 0.22 -19.25 5.35
N LEU A 65 -0.57 -18.79 6.30
CA LEU A 65 -2.02 -18.61 6.16
C LEU A 65 -2.35 -17.24 5.56
N GLY A 66 -3.52 -17.11 4.95
CA GLY A 66 -3.97 -15.84 4.36
C GLY A 66 -4.03 -14.69 5.37
N THR A 67 -4.46 -14.99 6.60
CA THR A 67 -4.49 -14.05 7.74
C THR A 67 -3.09 -13.56 8.14
N GLU A 68 -2.08 -14.43 8.12
CA GLU A 68 -0.68 -14.08 8.38
C GLU A 68 -0.13 -13.15 7.29
N LEU A 69 -0.48 -13.42 6.02
CA LEU A 69 -0.14 -12.54 4.91
C LEU A 69 -0.81 -11.17 5.06
N ILE A 70 -2.08 -11.11 5.48
CA ILE A 70 -2.77 -9.83 5.74
C ILE A 70 -2.07 -9.05 6.84
N ALA A 71 -1.69 -9.70 7.94
CA ALA A 71 -0.96 -9.06 9.03
C ALA A 71 0.39 -8.51 8.54
N TYR A 72 1.10 -9.27 7.70
CA TYR A 72 2.35 -8.84 7.09
C TYR A 72 2.16 -7.65 6.15
N ILE A 73 1.15 -7.68 5.29
CA ILE A 73 0.79 -6.56 4.40
C ILE A 73 0.48 -5.32 5.21
N ASN A 74 -0.35 -5.40 6.25
CA ASN A 74 -0.68 -4.24 7.08
C ASN A 74 0.55 -3.60 7.75
N ALA A 75 1.58 -4.39 8.08
CA ALA A 75 2.82 -3.88 8.64
C ALA A 75 3.72 -3.19 7.59
N LYS A 76 3.55 -3.50 6.29
CA LYS A 76 4.42 -3.01 5.19
C LYS A 76 3.76 -1.98 4.29
N VAL A 77 2.47 -2.16 4.03
CA VAL A 77 1.60 -1.30 3.22
C VAL A 77 0.35 -1.03 4.08
N PRO A 78 0.45 -0.14 5.08
CA PRO A 78 -0.64 0.10 6.03
C PRO A 78 -1.94 0.48 5.33
N ASP A 79 -3.07 0.07 5.89
CA ASP A 79 -4.41 0.36 5.35
C ASP A 79 -4.72 -0.21 3.96
N LEU A 80 -3.83 -1.00 3.33
CA LEU A 80 -4.17 -1.68 2.08
C LEU A 80 -5.36 -2.63 2.32
N PRO A 81 -6.51 -2.42 1.67
CA PRO A 81 -7.69 -3.24 1.91
C PRO A 81 -7.45 -4.69 1.49
N CYS A 82 -7.50 -5.59 2.47
CA CYS A 82 -7.41 -7.02 2.23
C CYS A 82 -8.72 -7.71 2.60
N LEU A 83 -9.17 -8.61 1.75
CA LEU A 83 -10.38 -9.42 1.94
C LEU A 83 -9.98 -10.89 1.97
N ILE A 84 -10.52 -11.65 2.92
CA ILE A 84 -10.41 -13.10 2.91
C ILE A 84 -11.58 -13.65 2.12
N LEU A 85 -11.31 -14.54 1.17
CA LEU A 85 -12.32 -15.30 0.44
C LEU A 85 -12.07 -16.79 0.66
N THR A 86 -12.94 -17.49 1.40
CA THR A 86 -12.63 -18.87 1.82
C THR A 86 -13.85 -19.77 1.93
N ASN A 87 -13.64 -21.09 1.83
CA ASN A 87 -14.62 -22.11 2.20
C ASN A 87 -14.68 -22.38 3.72
N TYR A 88 -13.80 -21.75 4.51
CA TYR A 88 -13.64 -22.00 5.96
C TYR A 88 -13.75 -20.71 6.79
N PRO A 89 -14.85 -19.94 6.69
CA PRO A 89 -14.96 -18.63 7.35
C PRO A 89 -14.81 -18.73 8.88
N GLU A 90 -15.42 -19.75 9.51
CA GLU A 90 -15.34 -19.97 10.97
C GLU A 90 -13.92 -20.32 11.46
N GLU A 91 -13.08 -20.94 10.62
CA GLU A 91 -11.67 -21.16 10.95
C GLU A 91 -10.91 -19.85 10.90
N SER A 92 -11.09 -19.07 9.83
CA SER A 92 -10.45 -17.76 9.66
C SER A 92 -10.82 -16.78 10.78
N ILE A 93 -12.10 -16.74 11.19
CA ILE A 93 -12.57 -15.86 12.29
C ILE A 93 -11.86 -16.15 13.60
N ARG A 94 -11.60 -17.43 13.92
CA ARG A 94 -11.00 -17.85 15.20
C ARG A 94 -9.57 -17.34 15.41
N GLU A 95 -8.86 -17.01 14.35
CA GLU A 95 -7.50 -16.49 14.44
C GLU A 95 -7.42 -15.05 14.91
N ASN A 96 -8.53 -14.28 14.81
CA ASN A 96 -8.62 -12.89 15.26
C ASN A 96 -7.51 -11.96 14.72
N LEU A 97 -6.96 -12.27 13.55
CA LEU A 97 -6.01 -11.41 12.82
C LEU A 97 -6.73 -10.46 11.84
N VAL A 98 -7.96 -10.77 11.47
CA VAL A 98 -8.77 -10.03 10.50
C VAL A 98 -10.19 -9.89 11.05
N ILE A 99 -10.80 -8.72 10.87
CA ILE A 99 -12.18 -8.48 11.33
C ILE A 99 -13.17 -9.29 10.48
N ILE A 100 -14.25 -9.76 11.10
CA ILE A 100 -15.27 -10.61 10.45
C ILE A 100 -15.80 -9.99 9.15
N ASN A 101 -16.01 -8.68 9.14
CA ASN A 101 -16.50 -7.95 7.95
C ASN A 101 -15.56 -8.00 6.74
N LEU A 102 -14.32 -8.44 6.87
CA LEU A 102 -13.39 -8.62 5.75
C LEU A 102 -13.29 -10.08 5.30
N ILE A 103 -13.99 -10.99 5.97
CA ILE A 103 -14.03 -12.42 5.65
C ILE A 103 -15.33 -12.71 4.89
N GLU A 104 -15.19 -13.28 3.70
CA GLU A 104 -16.28 -13.67 2.83
C GLU A 104 -16.22 -15.17 2.54
N ASP A 105 -17.40 -15.78 2.50
CA ASP A 105 -17.53 -17.15 2.03
C ASP A 105 -17.29 -17.20 0.51
N ARG A 106 -16.52 -18.18 0.04
CA ARG A 106 -16.15 -18.34 -1.39
C ARG A 106 -17.38 -18.40 -2.30
N ASN A 107 -18.52 -18.86 -1.80
CA ASN A 107 -19.78 -18.91 -2.55
C ASN A 107 -20.24 -17.52 -3.04
N VAL A 108 -19.76 -16.42 -2.45
CA VAL A 108 -20.10 -15.06 -2.89
C VAL A 108 -19.71 -14.80 -4.36
N LEU A 109 -18.66 -15.45 -4.87
CA LEU A 109 -18.26 -15.34 -6.28
C LEU A 109 -18.95 -16.35 -7.19
N ALA A 110 -19.57 -17.38 -6.62
CA ALA A 110 -20.36 -18.38 -7.36
C ALA A 110 -21.85 -18.01 -7.45
N ALA A 111 -22.37 -17.18 -6.53
CA ALA A 111 -23.76 -16.70 -6.52
C ALA A 111 -24.16 -16.06 -7.84
N ASP A 112 -25.44 -16.12 -8.26
CA ASP A 112 -25.90 -15.50 -9.52
C ASP A 112 -25.70 -13.98 -9.52
N ASP A 113 -25.97 -13.35 -8.37
CA ASP A 113 -25.78 -11.93 -8.12
C ASP A 113 -24.56 -11.71 -7.22
N ILE A 114 -23.59 -10.94 -7.72
CA ILE A 114 -22.34 -10.58 -7.01
C ILE A 114 -22.23 -9.08 -6.76
N GLU A 115 -23.29 -8.30 -7.01
CA GLU A 115 -23.24 -6.83 -6.98
C GLU A 115 -22.84 -6.30 -5.60
N GLU A 116 -23.28 -6.93 -4.51
CA GLU A 116 -22.90 -6.51 -3.16
C GLU A 116 -21.40 -6.68 -2.91
N PHE A 117 -20.83 -7.81 -3.33
CA PHE A 117 -19.41 -8.07 -3.21
C PHE A 117 -18.58 -7.15 -4.10
N VAL A 118 -19.02 -6.94 -5.34
CA VAL A 118 -18.41 -5.97 -6.28
C VAL A 118 -18.43 -4.56 -5.69
N LYS A 119 -19.56 -4.14 -5.10
CA LYS A 119 -19.69 -2.84 -4.44
C LYS A 119 -18.72 -2.71 -3.27
N LYS A 120 -18.62 -3.75 -2.43
CA LYS A 120 -17.67 -3.81 -1.31
C LYS A 120 -16.24 -3.65 -1.79
N ILE A 121 -15.86 -4.38 -2.83
CA ILE A 121 -14.54 -4.31 -3.46
C ILE A 121 -14.24 -2.89 -3.98
N LYS A 122 -15.13 -2.32 -4.78
CA LYS A 122 -14.94 -0.97 -5.35
C LYS A 122 -14.83 0.08 -4.26
N GLN A 123 -15.70 0.02 -3.26
CA GLN A 123 -15.65 0.90 -2.10
C GLN A 123 -14.32 0.76 -1.35
N ALA A 124 -13.80 -0.45 -1.18
CA ALA A 124 -12.52 -0.66 -0.50
C ALA A 124 -11.38 0.07 -1.23
N VAL A 125 -11.31 -0.06 -2.56
CA VAL A 125 -10.35 0.69 -3.39
C VAL A 125 -10.57 2.20 -3.28
N ASP A 126 -11.81 2.67 -3.45
CA ASP A 126 -12.13 4.11 -3.37
C ASP A 126 -11.74 4.71 -2.02
N VAL A 127 -11.95 3.98 -0.92
CA VAL A 127 -11.56 4.40 0.43
C VAL A 127 -10.05 4.54 0.52
N PHE A 128 -9.29 3.56 0.03
CA PHE A 128 -7.83 3.59 0.03
C PHE A 128 -7.30 4.76 -0.81
N GLU A 129 -7.80 4.94 -2.03
CA GLU A 129 -7.40 6.06 -2.90
C GLU A 129 -7.74 7.42 -2.31
N ASN A 130 -8.92 7.56 -1.69
CA ASN A 130 -9.30 8.81 -1.05
C ASN A 130 -8.44 9.13 0.18
N ARG A 131 -8.04 8.13 0.97
CA ARG A 131 -7.08 8.31 2.07
C ARG A 131 -5.72 8.73 1.52
N LEU A 132 -5.21 8.00 0.52
CA LEU A 132 -3.95 8.31 -0.14
C LEU A 132 -3.91 9.74 -0.69
N ARG A 133 -4.99 10.19 -1.34
CA ARG A 133 -5.11 11.57 -1.84
C ARG A 133 -5.03 12.60 -0.71
N LYS A 134 -5.66 12.33 0.44
CA LYS A 134 -5.56 13.22 1.61
C LYS A 134 -4.14 13.28 2.15
N TYR A 135 -3.48 12.12 2.29
CA TYR A 135 -2.08 12.07 2.73
C TYR A 135 -1.16 12.86 1.81
N HIS A 136 -1.38 12.80 0.49
CA HIS A 136 -0.65 13.61 -0.48
C HIS A 136 -0.89 15.11 -0.32
N ILE A 137 -2.14 15.53 -0.12
CA ILE A 137 -2.48 16.95 0.12
C ILE A 137 -1.77 17.45 1.38
N ASP A 138 -1.92 16.73 2.49
CA ASP A 138 -1.33 17.10 3.78
C ASP A 138 0.21 17.14 3.69
N TYR A 139 0.81 16.15 3.01
CA TYR A 139 2.26 16.09 2.78
C TYR A 139 2.77 17.30 1.97
N GLU A 140 2.08 17.67 0.89
CA GLU A 140 2.46 18.81 0.05
C GLU A 140 2.33 20.15 0.77
N GLU A 141 1.31 20.31 1.62
CA GLU A 141 1.16 21.50 2.47
C GLU A 141 2.32 21.63 3.46
N LEU A 142 2.67 20.54 4.15
CA LEU A 142 3.80 20.49 5.08
C LEU A 142 5.14 20.70 4.37
N LEU A 143 5.32 20.13 3.17
CA LEU A 143 6.52 20.33 2.37
C LEU A 143 6.72 21.80 1.99
N LYS A 144 5.65 22.51 1.64
CA LYS A 144 5.69 23.96 1.37
C LYS A 144 6.03 24.76 2.62
N ALA A 145 5.39 24.45 3.75
CA ALA A 145 5.69 25.10 5.03
C ALA A 145 7.16 24.91 5.42
N LYS A 146 7.70 23.70 5.22
CA LYS A 146 9.11 23.38 5.44
C LYS A 146 10.05 24.19 4.55
N LYS A 147 9.79 24.23 3.24
CA LYS A 147 10.58 25.01 2.28
C LYS A 147 10.58 26.51 2.59
N ASN A 148 9.49 27.02 3.16
CA ASN A 148 9.35 28.42 3.58
C ASN A 148 9.93 28.70 4.98
N GLY A 149 10.44 27.68 5.68
CA GLY A 149 10.97 27.81 7.04
C GLY A 149 9.92 28.11 8.11
N SER A 150 8.63 27.90 7.81
CA SER A 150 7.51 28.21 8.71
C SER A 150 6.95 26.98 9.44
N ILE A 151 7.56 25.81 9.26
CA ILE A 151 7.12 24.55 9.86
C ILE A 151 7.43 24.52 11.36
N SER A 152 6.46 24.09 12.17
CA SER A 152 6.65 23.81 13.59
C SER A 152 7.26 22.43 13.83
N ALA A 153 7.72 22.16 15.06
CA ALA A 153 8.26 20.85 15.43
C ALA A 153 7.22 19.71 15.28
N ILE A 154 5.95 19.97 15.65
CA ILE A 154 4.86 18.99 15.54
C ILE A 154 4.55 18.69 14.07
N GLU A 155 4.50 19.73 13.24
CA GLU A 155 4.30 19.60 11.79
C GLU A 155 5.47 18.88 11.12
N GLU A 156 6.71 19.07 11.61
CA GLU A 156 7.88 18.34 11.10
C GLU A 156 7.81 16.85 11.45
N GLU A 157 7.34 16.47 12.64
CA GLU A 157 7.08 15.07 12.98
C GLU A 157 5.99 14.46 12.08
N GLN A 158 4.88 15.17 11.88
CA GLN A 158 3.80 14.75 10.99
C GLN A 158 4.28 14.59 9.54
N PHE A 159 5.12 15.51 9.05
CA PHE A 159 5.73 15.44 7.73
C PHE A 159 6.57 14.17 7.58
N ILE A 160 7.38 13.83 8.58
CA ILE A 160 8.20 12.62 8.58
C ILE A 160 7.33 11.36 8.59
N ASP A 161 6.25 11.34 9.36
CA ASP A 161 5.35 10.18 9.42
C ASP A 161 4.56 9.98 8.11
N LEU A 162 4.06 11.06 7.51
CA LEU A 162 3.44 11.03 6.18
C LEU A 162 4.44 10.59 5.11
N TYR A 163 5.69 11.06 5.18
CA TYR A 163 6.74 10.60 4.27
C TYR A 163 6.97 9.08 4.38
N LYS A 164 7.10 8.53 5.59
CA LYS A 164 7.26 7.08 5.79
C LYS A 164 6.08 6.30 5.19
N LEU A 165 4.86 6.81 5.38
CA LEU A 165 3.64 6.20 4.88
C LEU A 165 3.59 6.21 3.35
N LEU A 166 3.80 7.38 2.73
CA LEU A 166 3.83 7.53 1.27
C LEU A 166 4.97 6.73 0.63
N ARG A 167 6.12 6.63 1.30
CA ARG A 167 7.25 5.79 0.89
C ARG A 167 6.86 4.32 0.90
N ALA A 168 6.15 3.86 1.94
CA ALA A 168 5.65 2.49 2.02
C ALA A 168 4.67 2.15 0.88
N TYR A 169 3.99 3.15 0.34
CA TYR A 169 3.11 3.03 -0.83
C TYR A 169 3.83 3.15 -2.18
N GLY A 170 5.13 3.47 -2.18
CA GLY A 170 5.91 3.73 -3.40
C GLY A 170 5.57 5.06 -4.08
N GLU A 171 5.04 6.02 -3.34
CA GLU A 171 4.52 7.29 -3.87
C GLU A 171 5.54 8.43 -3.80
N VAL A 172 6.64 8.24 -3.06
CA VAL A 172 7.76 9.17 -2.96
C VAL A 172 9.08 8.41 -3.04
N ASP A 173 10.16 9.12 -3.40
CA ASP A 173 11.50 8.55 -3.51
C ASP A 173 12.01 8.01 -2.17
N ASP A 174 12.80 6.93 -2.23
CA ASP A 174 13.44 6.33 -1.07
C ASP A 174 14.69 7.11 -0.65
N LEU A 175 14.49 8.17 0.12
CA LEU A 175 15.52 8.97 0.74
C LEU A 175 15.70 8.64 2.23
N PRO A 176 16.94 8.65 2.75
CA PRO A 176 17.21 8.60 4.18
C PRO A 176 16.47 9.73 4.94
N ILE A 177 15.74 9.36 6.00
CA ILE A 177 14.93 10.30 6.79
C ILE A 177 15.77 11.46 7.35
N GLN A 178 17.04 11.21 7.66
CA GLN A 178 17.96 12.24 8.17
C GLN A 178 18.11 13.40 7.18
N LEU A 179 18.07 13.14 5.86
CA LEU A 179 18.14 14.16 4.82
C LEU A 179 16.88 15.02 4.75
N LEU A 180 15.77 14.52 5.31
CA LEU A 180 14.53 15.27 5.42
C LEU A 180 14.50 16.17 6.65
N SER A 181 15.48 16.10 7.56
CA SER A 181 15.51 16.97 8.74
C SER A 181 15.86 18.42 8.37
N SER A 182 15.21 19.37 9.04
CA SER A 182 15.52 20.80 8.86
C SER A 182 16.96 21.12 9.26
N GLU A 183 17.51 20.42 10.27
CA GLU A 183 18.90 20.60 10.73
C GLU A 183 19.94 20.22 9.66
N VAL A 184 19.74 19.09 8.96
CA VAL A 184 20.66 18.66 7.89
C VAL A 184 20.58 19.62 6.71
N ASN A 185 19.38 20.08 6.35
CA ASN A 185 19.22 21.08 5.29
C ASN A 185 19.95 22.39 5.61
N GLN A 186 19.84 22.90 6.84
CA GLN A 186 20.59 24.08 7.27
C GLN A 186 22.11 23.89 7.18
N LYS A 187 22.63 22.73 7.60
CA LYS A 187 24.07 22.44 7.48
C LYS A 187 24.53 22.37 6.01
N ILE A 188 23.70 21.82 5.12
CA ILE A 188 23.99 21.78 3.68
C ILE A 188 24.02 23.20 3.11
N ASP A 189 23.03 24.03 3.43
CA ASP A 189 22.97 25.42 2.98
C ASP A 189 24.18 26.24 3.48
N GLU A 190 24.61 26.03 4.73
CA GLU A 190 25.84 26.64 5.26
C GLU A 190 27.09 26.22 4.48
N ILE A 191 27.21 24.93 4.14
CA ILE A 191 28.34 24.41 3.36
C ILE A 191 28.32 25.00 1.95
N LEU A 192 27.17 25.01 1.28
CA LEU A 192 27.01 25.59 -0.06
C LEU A 192 27.34 27.09 -0.06
N GLY A 193 26.90 27.83 0.96
CA GLY A 193 27.27 29.23 1.15
C GLY A 193 28.77 29.42 1.26
N ARG A 194 29.48 28.58 2.03
CA ARG A 194 30.94 28.63 2.14
C ARG A 194 31.64 28.28 0.83
N VAL A 195 31.12 27.32 0.08
CA VAL A 195 31.65 26.94 -1.24
C VAL A 195 31.51 28.09 -2.23
N ASN A 196 30.35 28.74 -2.30
CA ASN A 196 30.14 29.89 -3.18
C ASN A 196 31.11 31.04 -2.86
N ILE A 197 31.34 31.34 -1.58
CA ILE A 197 32.33 32.36 -1.16
C ILE A 197 33.75 31.97 -1.61
N LEU A 198 34.10 30.69 -1.60
CA LEU A 198 35.40 30.22 -2.07
C LEU A 198 35.54 30.34 -3.59
N VAL A 199 34.50 29.97 -4.35
CA VAL A 199 34.48 30.09 -5.82
C VAL A 199 34.63 31.55 -6.24
N GLU A 200 33.85 32.47 -5.66
CA GLU A 200 33.96 33.91 -5.94
C GLU A 200 35.36 34.47 -5.67
N LYS A 201 36.04 33.99 -4.62
CA LYS A 201 37.42 34.42 -4.30
C LYS A 201 38.46 33.90 -5.29
N VAL A 202 38.19 32.76 -5.93
CA VAL A 202 39.08 32.17 -6.94
C VAL A 202 38.84 32.83 -8.31
N GLU A 203 37.60 33.16 -8.66
CA GLU A 203 37.25 33.84 -9.92
C GLU A 203 37.66 35.32 -9.97
N ASN A 204 37.74 35.99 -8.80
CA ASN A 204 38.19 37.38 -8.69
C ASN A 204 39.72 37.53 -8.51
N ARG A 205 40.50 36.48 -8.78
CA ARG A 205 41.97 36.49 -8.79
C ARG A 205 42.51 36.32 -10.21
#